data_AF-A0A8S9WRF2-F1
#
_entry.id   AF-A0A8S9WRF2-F1
#
_cell.length_a   1.000
_cell.length_b   1.000
_cell.length_c   1.000
_cell.angle_alpha   90.00
_cell.angle_beta   90.00
_cell.angle_gamma   90.00
#
_symmetry.space_group_name_H-M   'P 1'
#
loop_
_entity.id
_entity.type
_entity.pdbx_description
1 polymer ?
#
loop_
_entity_poly.entity_id
_entity_poly.type
_entity_poly.pdbx_seq_one_letter_code
_entity_poly.pdbx_strand_id
1 'polypeptide(L)'
;MCLFCYSEDAISEEVVQCLRLSSFDSMQWSDEELLALLYFMFSDLGLLEAFKLDLVTLRNFLFQVYKNYNEVPFHNFRHCFCVAQMMYAMCVKADLPKRVGELEVLILLVSSICHDLDHPGYNNIYQINARTELALRYNDISPLENHHCSIAFRILELEESNIFKHMTSEEFKLVREGIIRCILATDMARHNEILAQFRDAVLQGFDYYNKSHINL
;
A
#
# COMPACT_ATOMS: atom_id res chain seq x y z
N MET A 1 17.90 6.28 19.24
CA MET A 1 16.89 6.10 20.31
C MET A 1 15.74 5.36 19.66
N CYS A 2 15.55 4.08 20.01
CA CYS A 2 14.69 3.15 19.28
C CYS A 2 13.21 3.49 19.57
N LEU A 3 12.47 3.97 18.57
CA LEU A 3 11.08 4.44 18.72
C LEU A 3 10.02 3.33 18.68
N PHE A 4 10.42 2.05 18.66
CA PHE A 4 9.50 0.92 18.56
C PHE A 4 9.72 -0.10 19.67
N CYS A 5 9.16 0.18 20.85
CA CYS A 5 9.02 -0.79 21.94
C CYS A 5 7.57 -1.29 22.10
N TYR A 6 6.72 -1.18 21.08
CA TYR A 6 5.43 -1.88 21.07
C TYR A 6 5.67 -3.32 20.59
N SER A 7 5.62 -4.28 21.51
CA SER A 7 5.63 -5.71 21.18
C SER A 7 4.28 -6.11 20.57
N GLU A 8 4.27 -7.06 19.64
CA GLU A 8 3.03 -7.67 19.11
C GLU A 8 2.12 -8.15 20.26
N ASP A 9 2.72 -8.62 21.36
CA ASP A 9 2.04 -9.06 22.59
C ASP A 9 1.23 -7.95 23.31
N ALA A 10 1.31 -6.69 22.86
CA ALA A 10 0.60 -5.57 23.46
C ALA A 10 -0.73 -5.23 22.76
N ILE A 11 -1.04 -5.82 21.60
CA ILE A 11 -2.32 -5.57 20.90
C ILE A 11 -3.38 -6.54 21.45
N SER A 12 -4.37 -6.01 22.16
CA SER A 12 -5.47 -6.80 22.72
C SER A 12 -6.32 -7.47 21.63
N GLU A 13 -6.93 -8.61 21.94
CA GLU A 13 -7.80 -9.35 21.02
C GLU A 13 -8.98 -8.50 20.50
N GLU A 14 -9.54 -7.63 21.35
CA GLU A 14 -10.62 -6.71 20.98
C GLU A 14 -10.19 -5.74 19.86
N VAL A 15 -8.93 -5.28 19.90
CA VAL A 15 -8.36 -4.38 18.88
C VAL A 15 -8.16 -5.14 17.57
N VAL A 16 -7.65 -6.37 17.64
CA VAL A 16 -7.51 -7.23 16.45
C VAL A 16 -8.85 -7.46 15.77
N GLN A 17 -9.90 -7.76 16.55
CA GLN A 17 -11.25 -7.94 16.00
C GLN A 17 -11.78 -6.65 15.37
N CYS A 18 -11.58 -5.49 16.01
CA CYS A 18 -11.96 -4.20 15.45
C CYS A 18 -11.19 -3.86 14.17
N LEU A 19 -9.88 -4.15 14.11
CA LEU A 19 -9.02 -3.85 12.96
C LEU A 19 -9.46 -4.59 11.69
N ARG A 20 -10.18 -5.70 11.84
CA ARG A 20 -10.75 -6.48 10.72
C ARG A 20 -12.08 -5.93 10.21
N LEU A 21 -12.61 -4.86 10.81
CA LEU A 21 -13.88 -4.25 10.42
C LEU A 21 -13.65 -2.96 9.64
N SER A 22 -14.50 -2.70 8.65
CA SER A 22 -14.54 -1.42 7.91
C SER A 22 -14.94 -0.22 8.78
N SER A 23 -15.40 -0.46 10.00
CA SER A 23 -15.82 0.54 10.98
C SER A 23 -14.73 0.87 12.02
N PHE A 24 -13.49 0.43 11.81
CA PHE A 24 -12.38 0.76 12.71
C PHE A 24 -12.19 2.28 12.77
N ASP A 25 -12.39 2.85 13.97
CA ASP A 25 -12.19 4.29 14.17
C ASP A 25 -10.71 4.57 14.39
N SER A 26 -10.07 4.96 13.31
CA SER A 26 -8.65 5.20 13.30
C SER A 26 -8.30 6.44 14.13
N MET A 27 -9.17 7.45 14.22
CA MET A 27 -8.91 8.75 14.86
C MET A 27 -8.59 8.68 16.35
N GLN A 28 -8.85 7.55 17.00
CA GLN A 28 -8.60 7.32 18.43
C GLN A 28 -7.14 6.94 18.75
N TRP A 29 -6.30 6.77 17.73
CA TRP A 29 -4.97 6.15 17.84
C TRP A 29 -3.87 7.15 17.47
N SER A 30 -2.74 7.09 18.18
CA SER A 30 -1.53 7.88 17.85
C SER A 30 -0.77 7.29 16.66
N ASP A 31 0.06 8.10 15.99
CA ASP A 31 0.83 7.64 14.83
C ASP A 31 1.74 6.44 15.14
N GLU A 32 2.30 6.37 16.36
CA GLU A 32 3.09 5.23 16.82
C GLU A 32 2.25 3.95 16.91
N GLU A 33 1.02 4.04 17.42
CA GLU A 33 0.11 2.91 17.52
C GLU A 33 -0.35 2.46 16.14
N LEU A 34 -0.59 3.39 15.21
CA LEU A 34 -0.92 3.08 13.83
C LEU A 34 0.21 2.34 13.12
N LEU A 35 1.46 2.74 13.35
CA LEU A 35 2.61 2.03 12.81
C LEU A 35 2.71 0.61 13.36
N ALA A 36 2.41 0.41 14.65
CA ALA A 36 2.34 -0.92 15.25
C ALA A 36 1.21 -1.76 14.64
N LEU A 37 0.04 -1.15 14.39
CA LEU A 37 -1.09 -1.83 13.74
C LEU A 37 -0.80 -2.18 12.28
N LEU A 38 -0.13 -1.31 11.50
CA LEU A 38 0.31 -1.64 10.14
C LEU A 38 1.26 -2.83 10.14
N TYR A 39 2.24 -2.82 11.05
CA TYR A 39 3.16 -3.93 11.22
C TYR A 39 2.40 -5.24 11.57
N PHE A 40 1.42 -5.17 12.48
CA PHE A 40 0.59 -6.31 12.84
C PHE A 40 -0.18 -6.88 11.65
N MET A 41 -0.67 -6.06 10.72
CA MET A 41 -1.35 -6.56 9.51
C MET A 41 -0.47 -7.49 8.67
N PHE A 42 0.85 -7.26 8.60
CA PHE A 42 1.77 -8.17 7.90
C PHE A 42 1.91 -9.51 8.64
N SER A 43 2.01 -9.45 9.97
CA SER A 43 2.10 -10.65 10.84
C SER A 43 0.83 -11.49 10.75
N ASP A 44 -0.34 -10.87 10.94
CA ASP A 44 -1.63 -11.56 10.97
C ASP A 44 -2.03 -12.16 9.61
N LEU A 45 -1.56 -11.57 8.51
CA LEU A 45 -1.73 -12.12 7.15
C LEU A 45 -0.69 -13.20 6.79
N GLY A 46 0.25 -13.54 7.69
CA GLY A 46 1.29 -14.54 7.46
C GLY A 46 2.37 -14.13 6.45
N LEU A 47 2.47 -12.84 6.13
CA LEU A 47 3.37 -12.34 5.10
C LEU A 47 4.83 -12.32 5.56
N LEU A 48 5.07 -12.23 6.87
CA LEU A 48 6.42 -12.21 7.44
C LEU A 48 7.14 -13.53 7.14
N GLU A 49 6.50 -14.66 7.44
CA GLU A 49 7.04 -15.99 7.21
C GLU A 49 7.07 -16.34 5.72
N ALA A 50 5.98 -16.04 4.99
CA ALA A 50 5.84 -16.39 3.57
C ALA A 50 6.96 -15.76 2.71
N PHE A 51 7.36 -14.52 3.02
CA PHE A 51 8.34 -13.76 2.25
C PHE A 51 9.65 -13.48 3.00
N LYS A 52 9.83 -14.07 4.19
CA LYS A 52 11.02 -13.89 5.04
C LYS A 52 11.29 -12.40 5.34
N LEU A 53 10.26 -11.65 5.67
CA LEU A 53 10.39 -10.22 5.95
C LEU A 53 11.06 -10.01 7.31
N ASP A 54 12.24 -9.39 7.31
CA ASP A 54 12.96 -9.11 8.56
C ASP A 54 12.22 -8.05 9.39
N LEU A 55 11.91 -8.36 10.65
CA LEU A 55 11.08 -7.52 11.52
C LEU A 55 11.62 -6.09 11.67
N VAL A 56 12.93 -5.94 11.83
CA VAL A 56 13.59 -4.64 11.97
C VAL A 56 13.51 -3.86 10.65
N THR A 57 13.70 -4.53 9.52
CA THR A 57 13.61 -3.93 8.19
C THR A 57 12.18 -3.47 7.88
N LEU A 58 11.17 -4.25 8.25
CA LEU A 58 9.76 -3.85 8.11
C LEU A 58 9.42 -2.63 8.97
N ARG A 59 9.88 -2.57 10.22
CA ARG A 59 9.69 -1.39 11.07
C ARG A 59 10.35 -0.14 10.49
N ASN A 60 11.57 -0.28 9.99
CA ASN A 60 12.28 0.82 9.33
C ASN A 60 11.54 1.29 8.07
N PHE A 61 11.07 0.37 7.23
CA PHE A 61 10.26 0.68 6.06
C PHE A 61 9.01 1.48 6.43
N LEU A 62 8.21 0.99 7.39
CA LEU A 62 6.98 1.69 7.82
C LEU A 62 7.29 3.07 8.41
N PHE A 63 8.38 3.20 9.16
CA PHE A 63 8.81 4.49 9.69
C PHE A 63 9.27 5.47 8.60
N GLN A 64 9.98 4.99 7.57
CA GLN A 64 10.34 5.82 6.42
C GLN A 64 9.10 6.24 5.62
N VAL A 65 8.13 5.34 5.43
CA VAL A 65 6.85 5.68 4.81
C VAL A 65 6.16 6.80 5.60
N TYR A 66 6.00 6.65 6.92
CA TYR A 66 5.40 7.67 7.79
C TYR A 66 6.05 9.04 7.60
N LYS A 67 7.39 9.09 7.63
CA LYS A 67 8.15 10.34 7.46
C LYS A 67 8.01 10.99 6.07
N ASN A 68 7.58 10.24 5.07
CA ASN A 68 7.41 10.72 3.70
C ASN A 68 5.93 10.97 3.35
N TYR A 69 5.01 10.88 4.31
CA TYR A 69 3.69 11.49 4.16
C TYR A 69 3.74 12.94 4.65
N ASN A 70 3.18 13.84 3.85
CA ASN A 70 3.14 15.27 4.18
C ASN A 70 1.97 15.58 5.12
N GLU A 71 2.17 16.59 5.97
CA GLU A 71 1.12 17.17 6.82
C GLU A 71 0.18 18.05 6.01
N VAL A 72 -0.68 17.41 5.21
CA VAL A 72 -1.76 18.04 4.44
C VAL A 72 -3.12 17.62 5.01
N PRO A 73 -4.21 18.38 4.78
CA PRO A 73 -5.50 18.12 5.43
C PRO A 73 -6.12 16.74 5.18
N PHE A 74 -5.79 16.08 4.06
CA PHE A 74 -6.40 14.80 3.67
C PHE A 74 -5.37 13.71 3.32
N HIS A 75 -4.55 13.90 2.28
CA HIS A 75 -3.58 12.90 1.79
C HIS A 75 -2.33 12.82 2.69
N ASN A 76 -2.53 12.50 3.97
CA ASN A 76 -1.52 12.40 5.02
C ASN A 76 -1.40 10.93 5.50
N PHE A 77 -0.55 10.69 6.50
CA PHE A 77 -0.33 9.34 7.02
C PHE A 77 -1.60 8.69 7.57
N ARG A 78 -2.52 9.49 8.11
CA ARG A 78 -3.81 9.00 8.61
C ARG A 78 -4.64 8.38 7.50
N HIS A 79 -4.71 9.02 6.32
CA HIS A 79 -5.36 8.50 5.12
C HIS A 79 -4.68 7.23 4.60
N CYS A 80 -3.35 7.21 4.54
CA CYS A 80 -2.56 6.01 4.23
C CYS A 80 -3.00 4.81 5.08
N PHE A 81 -3.06 5.00 6.41
CA PHE A 81 -3.52 3.94 7.29
C PHE A 81 -4.95 3.50 6.98
N CYS A 82 -5.88 4.43 6.77
CA CYS A 82 -7.28 4.07 6.48
C CYS A 82 -7.39 3.18 5.23
N VAL A 83 -6.63 3.48 4.18
CA VAL A 83 -6.61 2.67 2.94
C VAL A 83 -5.98 1.30 3.21
N ALA A 84 -4.84 1.24 3.91
CA ALA A 84 -4.20 -0.02 4.27
C ALA A 84 -5.07 -0.90 5.18
N GLN A 85 -5.73 -0.30 6.17
CA GLN A 85 -6.64 -0.99 7.10
C GLN A 85 -7.88 -1.53 6.38
N MET A 86 -8.46 -0.75 5.46
CA MET A 86 -9.57 -1.24 4.62
C MET A 86 -9.13 -2.42 3.75
N MET A 87 -7.94 -2.34 3.13
CA MET A 87 -7.38 -3.44 2.34
C MET A 87 -7.19 -4.69 3.21
N TYR A 88 -6.60 -4.55 4.40
CA TYR A 88 -6.47 -5.64 5.36
C TYR A 88 -7.83 -6.26 5.74
N ALA A 89 -8.83 -5.45 6.08
CA ALA A 89 -10.17 -5.93 6.39
C ALA A 89 -10.81 -6.70 5.22
N MET A 90 -10.59 -6.24 3.98
CA MET A 90 -11.02 -6.95 2.77
C MET A 90 -10.27 -8.27 2.57
N CYS A 91 -8.94 -8.28 2.78
CA CYS A 91 -8.12 -9.49 2.70
C CYS A 91 -8.63 -10.58 3.64
N VAL A 92 -8.93 -10.23 4.90
CA VAL A 92 -9.45 -11.15 5.90
C VAL A 92 -10.87 -11.60 5.55
N LYS A 93 -11.77 -10.66 5.26
CA LYS A 93 -13.20 -10.96 5.03
C LYS A 93 -13.43 -11.80 3.77
N ALA A 94 -12.65 -11.59 2.71
CA ALA A 94 -12.77 -12.32 1.46
C ALA A 94 -11.84 -13.55 1.36
N ASP A 95 -10.98 -13.77 2.35
CA ASP A 95 -9.93 -14.81 2.34
C ASP A 95 -9.03 -14.68 1.10
N LEU A 96 -8.59 -13.45 0.80
CA LEU A 96 -7.79 -13.15 -0.40
C LEU A 96 -6.49 -13.95 -0.50
N PRO A 97 -5.73 -14.23 0.58
CA PRO A 97 -4.54 -15.07 0.49
C PRO A 97 -4.80 -16.41 -0.19
N LYS A 98 -5.95 -17.05 0.08
CA LYS A 98 -6.34 -18.32 -0.56
C LYS A 98 -6.90 -18.17 -1.97
N ARG A 99 -7.43 -17.00 -2.32
CA ARG A 99 -8.08 -16.76 -3.62
C ARG A 99 -7.11 -16.27 -4.71
N VAL A 100 -6.27 -15.30 -4.37
CA VAL A 100 -5.35 -14.65 -5.33
C VAL A 100 -3.87 -14.90 -5.02
N GLY A 101 -3.57 -15.47 -3.85
CA GLY A 101 -2.22 -15.78 -3.40
C GLY A 101 -1.60 -14.71 -2.50
N GLU A 102 -0.69 -15.14 -1.64
CA GLU A 102 -0.01 -14.28 -0.65
C GLU A 102 0.81 -13.17 -1.33
N LEU A 103 1.36 -13.41 -2.52
CA LEU A 103 2.15 -12.42 -3.26
C LEU A 103 1.29 -11.22 -3.70
N GLU A 104 0.08 -11.49 -4.18
CA GLU A 104 -0.85 -10.41 -4.56
C GLU A 104 -1.34 -9.65 -3.32
N VAL A 105 -1.53 -10.32 -2.19
CA VAL A 105 -1.87 -9.68 -0.91
C VAL A 105 -0.74 -8.78 -0.41
N LEU A 106 0.52 -9.22 -0.52
CA LEU A 106 1.68 -8.40 -0.21
C LEU A 106 1.73 -7.14 -1.09
N ILE A 107 1.52 -7.30 -2.41
CA ILE A 107 1.46 -6.20 -3.37
C ILE A 107 0.35 -5.22 -2.98
N LEU A 108 -0.87 -5.70 -2.71
CA LEU A 108 -2.01 -4.86 -2.35
C LEU A 108 -1.77 -4.07 -1.06
N LEU A 109 -1.22 -4.72 -0.02
CA LEU A 109 -0.97 -4.06 1.26
C LEU A 109 0.14 -3.00 1.15
N VAL A 110 1.27 -3.34 0.52
CA VAL A 110 2.38 -2.39 0.31
C VAL A 110 1.95 -1.23 -0.59
N SER A 111 1.18 -1.49 -1.65
CA SER A 111 0.66 -0.44 -2.53
C SER A 111 -0.26 0.51 -1.77
N SER A 112 -1.17 -0.02 -0.96
CA SER A 112 -2.10 0.78 -0.14
C SER A 112 -1.36 1.72 0.81
N ILE A 113 -0.27 1.24 1.42
CA ILE A 113 0.59 2.02 2.33
C ILE A 113 1.35 3.11 1.57
N CYS A 114 1.75 2.85 0.32
CA CYS A 114 2.62 3.74 -0.45
C CYS A 114 1.88 4.68 -1.42
N HIS A 115 0.57 4.52 -1.64
CA HIS A 115 -0.12 5.09 -2.80
C HIS A 115 -0.12 6.62 -2.89
N ASP A 116 0.00 7.34 -1.76
CA ASP A 116 -0.06 8.81 -1.68
C ASP A 116 1.22 9.42 -1.08
N LEU A 117 2.35 8.71 -1.13
CA LEU A 117 3.61 9.17 -0.58
C LEU A 117 4.05 10.54 -1.15
N ASP A 118 4.39 11.48 -0.27
CA ASP A 118 4.80 12.85 -0.61
C ASP A 118 3.74 13.63 -1.42
N HIS A 119 2.45 13.38 -1.16
CA HIS A 119 1.37 14.13 -1.79
C HIS A 119 1.40 15.63 -1.37
N PRO A 120 1.41 16.59 -2.32
CA PRO A 120 1.64 18.02 -2.03
C PRO A 120 0.38 18.77 -1.59
N GLY A 121 -0.77 18.11 -1.55
CA GLY A 121 -2.07 18.69 -1.21
C GLY A 121 -2.85 19.27 -2.40
N TYR A 122 -2.31 19.15 -3.61
CA TYR A 122 -2.94 19.60 -4.86
C TYR A 122 -2.92 18.48 -5.90
N ASN A 123 -4.06 18.26 -6.57
CA ASN A 123 -4.27 17.15 -7.51
C ASN A 123 -3.54 17.33 -8.86
N ASN A 124 -3.58 16.29 -9.71
CA ASN A 124 -2.96 16.28 -11.04
C ASN A 124 -3.38 17.47 -11.93
N ILE A 125 -4.66 17.87 -11.90
CA ILE A 125 -5.16 19.01 -12.67
C ILE A 125 -4.42 20.30 -12.30
N TYR A 126 -4.18 20.52 -11.00
CA TYR A 126 -3.37 21.64 -10.55
C TYR A 126 -1.92 21.53 -11.03
N GLN A 127 -1.29 20.36 -10.87
CA GLN A 127 0.11 20.15 -11.27
C GLN A 127 0.33 20.54 -12.74
N ILE A 128 -0.55 20.05 -13.62
CA ILE A 128 -0.49 20.27 -15.07
C ILE A 128 -0.75 21.74 -15.41
N ASN A 129 -1.84 22.32 -14.90
CA ASN A 129 -2.21 23.70 -15.21
C ASN A 129 -1.17 24.71 -14.70
N ALA A 130 -0.60 24.46 -13.53
CA ALA A 130 0.45 25.29 -12.94
C ALA A 130 1.85 24.99 -13.51
N ARG A 131 2.00 23.97 -14.36
CA ARG A 131 3.27 23.52 -14.95
C ARG A 131 4.35 23.29 -13.89
N THR A 132 3.98 22.58 -12.82
CA THR A 132 4.90 22.28 -11.73
C THR A 132 6.02 21.35 -12.19
N GLU A 133 7.10 21.26 -11.42
CA GLU A 133 8.20 20.31 -11.67
C GLU A 133 7.72 18.86 -11.80
N LEU A 134 6.67 18.46 -11.08
CA LEU A 134 6.09 17.12 -11.20
C LEU A 134 5.42 16.91 -12.55
N ALA A 135 4.62 17.88 -13.01
CA ALA A 135 3.98 17.82 -14.32
C ALA A 135 5.02 17.77 -15.45
N LEU A 136 6.07 18.60 -15.38
CA LEU A 136 7.16 18.59 -16.34
C LEU A 136 7.94 17.26 -16.33
N ARG A 137 8.26 16.73 -15.14
CA ARG A 137 9.00 15.46 -14.97
C ARG A 137 8.24 14.27 -15.55
N TYR A 138 6.93 14.21 -15.33
CA TYR A 138 6.08 13.10 -15.75
C TYR A 138 5.29 13.37 -17.03
N ASN A 139 5.61 14.47 -17.73
CA ASN A 139 5.02 14.84 -19.02
C ASN A 139 3.48 14.81 -18.99
N ASP A 140 2.89 15.35 -17.92
CA ASP A 140 1.45 15.42 -17.67
C ASP A 140 0.72 14.05 -17.52
N ILE A 141 1.45 12.92 -17.49
CA ILE A 141 0.88 11.57 -17.36
C ILE A 141 0.93 11.14 -15.90
N SER A 142 -0.23 11.11 -15.23
CA SER A 142 -0.40 10.77 -13.80
C SER A 142 0.75 11.28 -12.92
N PRO A 143 1.02 12.61 -12.88
CA PRO A 143 2.23 13.13 -12.24
C PRO A 143 2.38 12.76 -10.76
N LEU A 144 1.29 12.73 -10.01
CA LEU A 144 1.30 12.41 -8.58
C LEU A 144 1.52 10.92 -8.35
N GLU A 145 0.77 10.05 -9.02
CA GLU A 145 0.85 8.60 -8.81
C GLU A 145 2.23 8.05 -9.23
N ASN A 146 2.84 8.60 -10.29
CA ASN A 146 4.22 8.30 -10.63
C ASN A 146 5.22 8.78 -9.56
N HIS A 147 4.96 9.94 -8.95
CA HIS A 147 5.80 10.47 -7.87
C HIS A 147 5.69 9.63 -6.60
N HIS A 148 4.48 9.27 -6.17
CA HIS A 148 4.22 8.38 -5.03
C HIS A 148 4.97 7.06 -5.20
N CYS A 149 4.83 6.44 -6.37
CA CYS A 149 5.54 5.22 -6.71
C CYS A 149 7.07 5.38 -6.72
N SER A 150 7.58 6.51 -7.21
CA SER A 150 9.02 6.82 -7.19
C SER A 150 9.56 6.98 -5.77
N ILE A 151 8.81 7.60 -4.86
CA ILE A 151 9.19 7.72 -3.45
C ILE A 151 9.19 6.35 -2.78
N ALA A 152 8.16 5.53 -3.02
CA ALA A 152 8.07 4.17 -2.48
C ALA A 152 9.32 3.33 -2.78
N PHE A 153 9.75 3.32 -4.04
CA PHE A 153 10.93 2.53 -4.42
C PHE A 153 12.26 3.15 -3.97
N ARG A 154 12.34 4.47 -3.81
CA ARG A 154 13.52 5.10 -3.17
C ARG A 154 13.67 4.68 -1.72
N ILE A 155 12.56 4.54 -0.99
CA ILE A 155 12.58 4.00 0.39
C ILE A 155 13.03 2.53 0.37
N LEU A 156 12.50 1.72 -0.55
CA LEU A 156 12.84 0.29 -0.67
C LEU A 156 14.27 0.04 -1.19
N GLU A 157 14.94 1.03 -1.76
CA GLU A 157 16.37 0.96 -2.13
C GLU A 157 17.31 1.13 -0.94
N LEU A 158 16.83 1.67 0.19
CA LEU A 158 17.61 1.76 1.43
C LEU A 158 17.80 0.36 2.03
N GLU A 159 19.04 -0.04 2.30
CA GLU A 159 19.38 -1.38 2.82
C GLU A 159 18.59 -1.71 4.09
N GLU A 160 18.43 -0.73 4.99
CA GLU A 160 17.72 -0.89 6.25
C GLU A 160 16.20 -0.94 6.13
N SER A 161 15.64 -0.55 4.97
CA SER A 161 14.19 -0.50 4.69
C SER A 161 13.76 -1.43 3.54
N ASN A 162 14.70 -2.13 2.91
CA ASN A 162 14.40 -3.05 1.81
C ASN A 162 13.76 -4.34 2.33
N ILE A 163 12.44 -4.32 2.53
CA ILE A 163 11.67 -5.50 2.96
C ILE A 163 11.72 -6.65 1.95
N PHE A 164 12.16 -6.42 0.71
CA PHE A 164 12.25 -7.42 -0.36
C PHE A 164 13.66 -7.99 -0.56
N LYS A 165 14.63 -7.65 0.30
CA LYS A 165 16.05 -8.03 0.12
C LYS A 165 16.34 -9.53 0.05
N HIS A 166 15.42 -10.37 0.54
CA HIS A 166 15.55 -11.84 0.50
C HIS A 166 14.84 -12.48 -0.70
N MET A 167 14.14 -11.68 -1.52
CA MET A 167 13.48 -12.14 -2.74
C MET A 167 14.51 -12.36 -3.86
N THR A 168 14.21 -13.31 -4.74
CA THR A 168 14.91 -13.46 -6.02
C THR A 168 14.67 -12.23 -6.92
N SER A 169 15.51 -12.07 -7.94
CA SER A 169 15.34 -10.97 -8.91
C SER A 169 14.01 -11.08 -9.67
N GLU A 170 13.56 -12.30 -9.94
CA GLU A 170 12.28 -12.59 -10.59
C GLU A 170 11.09 -12.23 -9.70
N GLU A 171 11.10 -12.62 -8.42
CA GLU A 171 10.06 -12.26 -7.46
C GLU A 171 10.00 -10.75 -7.26
N PHE A 172 11.14 -10.09 -7.05
CA PHE A 172 11.20 -8.65 -6.90
C PHE A 172 10.63 -7.92 -8.12
N LYS A 173 10.93 -8.41 -9.33
CA LYS A 173 10.37 -7.84 -10.57
C LYS A 173 8.83 -7.93 -10.57
N LEU A 174 8.27 -9.08 -10.21
CA LEU A 174 6.81 -9.27 -10.13
C LEU A 174 6.16 -8.35 -9.09
N VAL A 175 6.75 -8.26 -7.89
CA VAL A 175 6.27 -7.38 -6.82
C VAL A 175 6.33 -5.92 -7.25
N ARG A 176 7.45 -5.51 -7.86
CA ARG A 176 7.63 -4.15 -8.36
C ARG A 176 6.59 -3.79 -9.42
N GLU A 177 6.38 -4.65 -10.41
CA GLU A 177 5.38 -4.45 -11.46
C GLU A 177 3.96 -4.35 -10.88
N GLY A 178 3.63 -5.21 -9.90
CA GLY A 178 2.36 -5.16 -9.20
C GLY A 178 2.14 -3.85 -8.44
N ILE A 179 3.12 -3.41 -7.65
CA ILE A 179 3.03 -2.18 -6.87
C ILE A 179 2.87 -0.96 -7.79
N ILE A 180 3.67 -0.88 -8.86
CA ILE A 180 3.55 0.21 -9.85
C ILE A 180 2.13 0.23 -10.43
N ARG A 181 1.61 -0.93 -10.83
CA ARG A 181 0.28 -1.05 -11.41
C ARG A 181 -0.80 -0.58 -10.43
N CYS A 182 -0.77 -1.03 -9.17
CA CYS A 182 -1.75 -0.67 -8.16
C CYS A 182 -1.71 0.82 -7.82
N ILE A 183 -0.53 1.43 -7.67
CA ILE A 183 -0.41 2.87 -7.37
C ILE A 183 -0.87 3.70 -8.57
N LEU A 184 -0.45 3.38 -9.79
CA LEU A 184 -0.90 4.12 -10.99
C LEU A 184 -2.40 3.92 -11.29
N ALA A 185 -3.04 2.91 -10.72
CA ALA A 185 -4.48 2.68 -10.84
C ALA A 185 -5.30 3.59 -9.92
N THR A 186 -4.69 4.29 -8.94
CA THR A 186 -5.40 5.23 -8.07
C THR A 186 -5.66 6.59 -8.73
N ASP A 187 -5.08 6.85 -9.91
CA ASP A 187 -5.42 8.03 -10.71
C ASP A 187 -6.88 7.95 -11.17
N MET A 188 -7.73 8.80 -10.59
CA MET A 188 -9.16 8.84 -10.88
C MET A 188 -9.48 9.21 -12.33
N ALA A 189 -8.53 9.75 -13.11
CA ALA A 189 -8.70 9.93 -14.55
C ALA A 189 -8.84 8.57 -15.29
N ARG A 190 -8.30 7.49 -14.72
CA ARG A 190 -8.35 6.12 -15.28
C ARG A 190 -9.53 5.29 -14.76
N HIS A 191 -10.33 5.82 -13.85
CA HIS A 191 -11.41 5.08 -13.18
C HIS A 191 -12.35 4.36 -14.15
N ASN A 192 -12.85 5.08 -15.17
CA ASN A 192 -13.82 4.51 -16.12
C ASN A 192 -13.20 3.42 -17.00
N GLU A 193 -11.92 3.55 -17.35
CA GLU A 193 -11.18 2.56 -18.14
C GLU A 193 -11.05 1.25 -17.35
N ILE A 194 -10.55 1.34 -16.11
CA ILE A 194 -10.35 0.17 -15.22
C ILE A 194 -11.68 -0.50 -14.91
N LEU A 195 -12.72 0.29 -14.59
CA LEU A 195 -14.05 -0.26 -14.29
C LEU A 195 -14.68 -0.97 -15.49
N ALA A 196 -14.48 -0.48 -16.71
CA ALA A 196 -14.95 -1.15 -17.92
C ALA A 196 -14.25 -2.50 -18.12
N GLN A 197 -12.92 -2.54 -17.99
CA GLN A 197 -12.15 -3.78 -18.10
C GLN A 197 -12.59 -4.81 -17.06
N PHE A 198 -12.79 -4.39 -15.80
CA PHE A 198 -13.26 -5.27 -14.73
C PHE A 198 -14.67 -5.81 -14.99
N ARG A 199 -15.60 -4.96 -15.44
CA ARG A 199 -16.96 -5.39 -15.80
C ARG A 199 -16.96 -6.42 -16.92
N ASP A 200 -16.14 -6.22 -17.94
CA ASP A 200 -16.02 -7.15 -19.06
C ASP A 200 -15.49 -8.51 -18.59
N ALA A 201 -14.47 -8.54 -17.73
CA ALA A 201 -13.95 -9.79 -17.15
C ALA A 201 -15.00 -10.51 -16.31
N VAL A 202 -15.81 -9.79 -15.52
CA VAL A 202 -16.91 -10.37 -14.74
C VAL A 202 -18.00 -10.94 -15.63
N LEU A 203 -18.41 -10.21 -16.68
CA LEU A 203 -19.45 -10.65 -17.63
C LEU A 203 -19.02 -11.88 -18.44
N GLN A 204 -17.73 -12.02 -18.73
CA GLN A 204 -17.15 -13.17 -19.42
C GLN A 204 -16.91 -14.38 -18.49
N GLY A 205 -17.12 -14.22 -17.18
CA GLY A 205 -16.82 -15.21 -16.17
C GLY A 205 -15.43 -14.98 -15.58
N PHE A 206 -15.38 -14.31 -14.41
CA PHE A 206 -14.13 -14.04 -13.72
C PHE A 206 -13.39 -15.35 -13.39
N ASP A 207 -12.08 -15.35 -13.59
CA ASP A 207 -11.23 -16.53 -13.45
C ASP A 207 -10.04 -16.20 -12.56
N TYR A 208 -9.98 -16.84 -11.39
CA TYR A 208 -8.92 -16.68 -10.40
C TYR A 208 -7.58 -17.32 -10.84
N TYR A 209 -7.54 -18.05 -11.95
CA TYR A 209 -6.31 -18.54 -12.54
C TYR A 209 -5.83 -17.67 -13.69
N ASN A 210 -6.65 -16.74 -14.17
CA ASN A 210 -6.27 -15.78 -15.19
C ASN A 210 -5.61 -14.55 -14.55
N LYS A 211 -4.30 -14.42 -14.74
CA LYS A 211 -3.54 -13.26 -14.26
C LYS A 211 -4.03 -11.94 -14.85
N SER A 212 -4.59 -11.92 -16.06
CA SER A 212 -5.17 -10.67 -16.58
C SER A 212 -6.38 -10.25 -15.76
N HIS A 213 -7.24 -11.19 -15.32
CA HIS A 213 -8.41 -10.90 -14.49
C HIS A 213 -8.01 -10.45 -13.08
N ILE A 214 -7.00 -11.08 -12.47
CA ILE A 214 -6.50 -10.69 -11.14
C ILE A 214 -5.85 -9.30 -11.15
N ASN A 215 -5.16 -8.96 -12.24
CA ASN A 215 -4.34 -7.76 -12.32
C ASN A 215 -5.08 -6.53 -12.88
N LEU A 216 -6.40 -6.61 -13.10
CA LEU A 216 -7.23 -5.46 -13.53
C LEU A 216 -7.30 -4.37 -12.47
#